data_AF-A0A3B7PTM6-F1
#
_entry.id   AF-A0A3B7PTM6-F1
#
_cell.length_a   1.000
_cell.length_b   1.000
_cell.length_c   1.000
_cell.angle_alpha   90.00
_cell.angle_beta   90.00
_cell.angle_gamma   90.00
#
_symmetry.space_group_name_H-M   'P 1'
#
loop_
_entity.id
_entity.type
_entity.pdbx_description
1 polymer ?
#
loop_
_entity_poly.entity_id
_entity_poly.type
_entity_poly.pdbx_seq_one_letter_code
_entity_poly.pdbx_strand_id
1 'polypeptide(L)'
;MNWLLVALGGAIGASLRYSASIWLVKPGGLFPWTTWSVNLLGCFLAGAFFAFSQKYPVLQQEARLLFMVGILGGFTTFSSFGLETFQLLKQGHSGLAFGYAFSSLIMGVAVLAAGFYLLQALLKH
;
A
#
# COMPACT_ATOMS: atom_id res chain seq x y z
N MET A 1 -6.05 -18.22 -16.13
CA MET A 1 -6.02 -17.23 -15.04
C MET A 1 -6.89 -17.71 -13.90
N ASN A 2 -6.34 -17.79 -12.69
CA ASN A 2 -7.07 -18.29 -11.52
C ASN A 2 -7.71 -17.11 -10.76
N TRP A 3 -8.85 -16.61 -11.26
CA TRP A 3 -9.56 -15.44 -10.73
C TRP A 3 -9.90 -15.56 -9.23
N LEU A 4 -10.05 -16.79 -8.73
CA LEU A 4 -10.29 -17.08 -7.32
C LEU A 4 -9.16 -16.56 -6.41
N LEU A 5 -7.89 -16.69 -6.83
CA LEU A 5 -6.76 -16.19 -6.05
C LEU A 5 -6.80 -14.65 -5.93
N VAL A 6 -7.13 -13.97 -7.02
CA VAL A 6 -7.25 -12.51 -7.04
C VAL A 6 -8.42 -12.05 -6.18
N ALA A 7 -9.57 -12.72 -6.28
CA ALA A 7 -10.76 -12.40 -5.50
C ALA A 7 -10.55 -12.63 -4.00
N LEU A 8 -9.97 -13.77 -3.62
CA LEU A 8 -9.64 -14.08 -2.22
C LEU A 8 -8.62 -13.09 -1.65
N GLY A 9 -7.54 -12.84 -2.39
CA GLY A 9 -6.55 -11.85 -1.97
C GLY A 9 -7.15 -10.46 -1.83
N GLY A 10 -7.95 -10.03 -2.81
CA GLY A 10 -8.64 -8.74 -2.80
C GLY A 10 -9.59 -8.60 -1.61
N ALA A 11 -10.37 -9.64 -1.29
CA ALA A 11 -11.25 -9.66 -0.13
C ALA A 11 -10.47 -9.52 1.19
N ILE A 12 -9.34 -10.24 1.32
CA ILE A 12 -8.45 -10.13 2.48
C ILE A 12 -7.89 -8.70 2.58
N GLY A 13 -7.32 -8.18 1.49
CA GLY A 13 -6.73 -6.85 1.45
C GLY A 13 -7.72 -5.74 1.80
N ALA A 14 -8.90 -5.75 1.16
CA ALA A 14 -9.95 -4.77 1.42
C ALA A 14 -10.47 -4.85 2.86
N SER A 15 -10.61 -6.06 3.41
CA SER A 15 -11.01 -6.27 4.81
C SER A 15 -9.96 -5.70 5.77
N LEU A 16 -8.67 -5.97 5.53
CA LEU A 16 -7.58 -5.42 6.34
C LEU A 16 -7.55 -3.89 6.30
N ARG A 17 -7.71 -3.29 5.11
CA ARG A 17 -7.80 -1.83 4.97
C ARG A 17 -9.01 -1.26 5.71
N TYR A 18 -10.15 -1.92 5.61
CA TYR A 18 -11.35 -1.51 6.34
C TYR A 18 -11.14 -1.61 7.85
N SER A 19 -10.57 -2.71 8.34
CA SER A 19 -10.18 -2.84 9.74
C SER A 19 -9.22 -1.74 10.18
N ALA A 20 -8.21 -1.41 9.38
CA ALA A 20 -7.28 -0.32 9.69
C ALA A 20 -8.02 1.03 9.86
N SER A 21 -9.08 1.27 9.10
CA SER A 21 -9.90 2.50 9.22
C SER A 21 -10.70 2.60 10.53
N ILE A 22 -10.97 1.45 11.17
CA ILE A 22 -11.69 1.34 12.44
C ILE A 22 -10.70 1.40 13.62
N TRP A 23 -9.61 0.63 13.55
CA TRP A 23 -8.74 0.39 14.70
C TRP A 23 -7.57 1.37 14.85
N LEU A 24 -7.13 2.03 13.78
CA LEU A 24 -6.03 3.00 13.90
C LEU A 24 -6.50 4.23 14.65
N VAL A 25 -5.89 4.48 15.81
CA VAL A 25 -6.03 5.74 16.53
C VAL A 25 -5.42 6.85 15.67
N LYS A 26 -6.25 7.82 15.31
CA LYS A 26 -5.85 8.92 14.42
C LYS A 26 -5.32 10.05 15.30
N PRO A 27 -4.09 10.55 15.04
CA PRO A 27 -3.69 11.85 15.56
C PRO A 27 -4.77 12.89 15.21
N GLY A 28 -5.05 13.81 16.13
CA GLY A 28 -5.99 14.89 15.86
C GLY A 28 -5.61 15.67 14.59
N GLY A 29 -6.60 16.20 13.88
CA GLY A 29 -6.42 16.99 12.66
C GLY A 29 -7.07 16.38 11.42
N LEU A 30 -6.80 17.00 10.28
CA LEU A 30 -7.45 16.70 9.00
C LEU A 30 -6.63 15.75 8.10
N PHE A 31 -5.44 15.34 8.52
CA PHE A 31 -4.56 14.53 7.70
C PHE A 31 -5.08 13.08 7.59
N PRO A 32 -5.15 12.48 6.38
CA PRO A 32 -5.69 11.13 6.17
C PRO A 32 -4.73 10.00 6.59
N TRP A 33 -4.43 9.92 7.90
CA TRP A 33 -3.43 9.01 8.45
C TRP A 33 -3.63 7.53 8.11
N THR A 34 -4.87 7.06 8.10
CA THR A 34 -5.17 5.66 7.77
C THR A 34 -4.76 5.33 6.34
N THR A 35 -5.30 6.07 5.36
CA THR A 35 -5.04 5.83 3.93
C THR A 35 -3.56 6.00 3.60
N TRP A 36 -2.93 7.02 4.17
CA TRP A 36 -1.49 7.24 4.06
C TRP A 36 -0.69 6.02 4.54
N SER A 37 -0.97 5.53 5.76
CA SER A 37 -0.22 4.45 6.38
C SER A 37 -0.40 3.10 5.66
N VAL A 38 -1.63 2.75 5.27
CA VAL A 38 -1.88 1.49 4.54
C VAL A 38 -1.21 1.51 3.16
N ASN A 39 -1.20 2.65 2.47
CA ASN A 39 -0.52 2.77 1.19
C ASN A 39 1.01 2.63 1.35
N LEU A 40 1.61 3.30 2.35
CA LEU A 40 3.06 3.16 2.60
C LEU A 40 3.45 1.74 3.01
N LEU A 41 2.69 1.09 3.90
CA LEU A 41 2.94 -0.30 4.26
C LEU A 41 2.80 -1.22 3.05
N GLY A 42 1.78 -1.00 2.22
CA GLY A 42 1.59 -1.76 0.99
C GLY A 42 2.73 -1.60 -0.01
N CYS A 43 3.24 -0.37 -0.19
CA CYS A 43 4.42 -0.09 -1.00
C CYS A 43 5.66 -0.83 -0.49
N PHE A 44 5.91 -0.80 0.82
CA PHE A 44 7.02 -1.54 1.44
C PHE A 44 6.92 -3.05 1.19
N LEU A 45 5.74 -3.63 1.44
CA LEU A 45 5.48 -5.06 1.23
C LEU A 45 5.58 -5.45 -0.25
N ALA A 46 5.18 -4.57 -1.18
CA ALA A 46 5.36 -4.78 -2.61
C ALA A 46 6.85 -4.86 -2.98
N GLY A 47 7.67 -3.94 -2.46
CA GLY A 47 9.11 -3.94 -2.66
C GLY A 47 9.76 -5.22 -2.13
N ALA A 48 9.41 -5.62 -0.90
CA ALA A 48 9.88 -6.85 -0.29
C ALA A 48 9.49 -8.08 -1.13
N PHE A 49 8.21 -8.22 -1.48
CA PHE A 49 7.76 -9.33 -2.32
C PHE A 49 8.46 -9.35 -3.69
N PHE A 50 8.71 -8.19 -4.28
CA PHE A 50 9.44 -8.10 -5.54
C PHE A 50 10.85 -8.70 -5.41
N ALA A 51 11.62 -8.31 -4.39
CA ALA A 51 12.93 -8.90 -4.11
C ALA A 51 12.85 -10.42 -3.88
N PHE A 52 11.85 -10.87 -3.13
CA PHE A 52 11.65 -12.30 -2.86
C PHE A 52 11.37 -13.10 -4.14
N SER A 53 10.50 -12.57 -4.99
CA SER A 53 10.11 -13.20 -6.26
C SER A 53 11.23 -13.20 -7.32
N GLN A 54 12.24 -12.34 -7.18
CA GLN A 54 13.45 -12.40 -8.01
C GLN A 54 14.33 -13.59 -7.62
N LYS A 55 14.45 -13.90 -6.33
CA LYS A 55 15.21 -15.07 -5.85
C LYS A 55 14.48 -16.39 -6.12
N TYR A 56 13.15 -16.40 -6.04
CA TYR A 56 12.32 -17.58 -6.23
C TYR A 56 11.31 -17.39 -7.37
N PRO A 57 11.69 -17.72 -8.62
CA PRO A 57 10.84 -17.49 -9.80
C PRO A 57 9.47 -18.17 -9.74
N VAL A 58 9.33 -19.27 -8.98
CA VAL A 58 8.04 -19.97 -8.76
C VAL A 58 6.96 -19.03 -8.19
N LEU A 59 7.35 -17.99 -7.46
CA LEU A 59 6.43 -17.03 -6.85
C LEU A 59 5.86 -16.01 -7.85
N GLN A 60 6.40 -15.94 -9.06
CA GLN A 60 5.95 -14.98 -10.08
C GLN A 60 4.60 -15.34 -10.71
N GLN A 61 4.07 -16.53 -10.42
CA GLN A 61 2.78 -17.02 -10.92
C GLN A 61 1.65 -16.81 -9.89
N GLU A 62 1.24 -17.87 -9.20
CA GLU A 62 0.06 -17.86 -8.32
C GLU A 62 0.23 -16.96 -7.10
N ALA A 63 1.41 -16.97 -6.47
CA ALA A 63 1.70 -16.11 -5.32
C ALA A 63 1.64 -14.62 -5.68
N ARG A 64 2.09 -14.24 -6.88
CA ARG A 64 1.95 -12.86 -7.39
C ARG A 64 0.48 -12.47 -7.58
N LEU A 65 -0.36 -13.37 -8.09
CA LEU A 65 -1.79 -13.11 -8.24
C LEU A 65 -2.48 -12.94 -6.88
N LEU A 66 -2.21 -13.83 -5.93
CA LEU A 66 -2.80 -13.76 -4.59
C LEU A 66 -2.30 -12.54 -3.81
N PHE A 67 -0.99 -12.34 -3.73
CA PHE A 67 -0.38 -11.35 -2.85
C PHE A 67 -0.29 -9.96 -3.48
N MET A 68 0.36 -9.83 -4.64
CA MET A 68 0.58 -8.53 -5.28
C MET A 68 -0.71 -7.97 -5.89
N VAL A 69 -1.41 -8.77 -6.70
CA VAL A 69 -2.63 -8.30 -7.38
C VAL A 69 -3.83 -8.30 -6.43
N GLY A 70 -4.01 -9.38 -5.66
CA GLY A 70 -5.10 -9.53 -4.70
C GLY A 70 -4.89 -8.70 -3.42
N ILE A 71 -4.08 -9.22 -2.48
CA ILE A 71 -3.95 -8.65 -1.13
C ILE A 71 -3.48 -7.21 -1.16
N LEU A 72 -2.34 -6.92 -1.77
CA LEU A 72 -1.81 -5.55 -1.82
C LEU A 72 -2.70 -4.62 -2.66
N GLY A 73 -3.30 -5.13 -3.74
CA GLY A 73 -4.26 -4.39 -4.55
C GLY A 73 -5.53 -4.00 -3.80
N GLY A 74 -6.06 -4.87 -2.92
CA GLY A 74 -7.22 -4.55 -2.07
C GLY A 74 -6.87 -3.74 -0.82
N PHE A 75 -5.66 -3.96 -0.28
CA PHE A 75 -5.16 -3.32 0.93
C PHE A 75 -4.77 -1.86 0.71
N THR A 76 -4.22 -1.54 -0.46
CA THR A 76 -3.89 -0.16 -0.86
C THR A 76 -5.05 0.48 -1.64
N THR A 77 -5.07 1.80 -1.74
CA THR A 77 -6.12 2.53 -2.47
C THR A 77 -5.65 3.88 -2.98
N PHE A 78 -5.70 4.05 -4.31
CA PHE A 78 -5.47 5.35 -4.95
C PHE A 78 -6.74 6.20 -5.00
N SER A 79 -7.93 5.57 -5.07
CA SER A 79 -9.20 6.30 -5.16
C SER A 79 -9.53 7.04 -3.86
N SER A 80 -9.30 6.42 -2.70
CA SER A 80 -9.46 7.10 -1.39
C SER A 80 -8.46 8.24 -1.25
N PHE A 81 -7.20 8.01 -1.61
CA PHE A 81 -6.16 9.04 -1.64
C PHE A 81 -6.58 10.27 -2.48
N GLY A 82 -7.09 10.04 -3.69
CA GLY A 82 -7.55 11.10 -4.58
C GLY A 82 -8.76 11.86 -4.02
N LEU A 83 -9.74 11.15 -3.46
CA LEU A 83 -10.93 11.77 -2.88
C LEU A 83 -10.58 12.62 -1.65
N GLU A 84 -9.74 12.12 -0.76
CA GLU A 84 -9.28 12.84 0.43
C GLU A 84 -8.45 14.07 0.06
N THR A 85 -7.56 13.95 -0.93
CA THR A 85 -6.78 15.08 -1.46
C THR A 85 -7.71 16.15 -2.03
N PHE A 86 -8.70 15.75 -2.83
CA PHE A 86 -9.70 16.66 -3.39
C PHE A 86 -10.55 17.33 -2.31
N GLN A 87 -10.95 16.58 -1.27
CA GLN A 87 -11.70 17.13 -0.15
C GLN A 87 -10.91 18.19 0.62
N LEU A 88 -9.62 17.94 0.88
CA LEU A 88 -8.74 18.94 1.52
C LEU A 88 -8.65 20.21 0.68
N LEU A 89 -8.48 20.11 -0.64
CA LEU A 89 -8.47 21.26 -1.55
C LEU A 89 -9.81 22.01 -1.52
N LYS A 90 -10.93 21.28 -1.61
CA LYS A 90 -12.28 21.87 -1.59
C LYS A 90 -12.58 22.61 -0.28
N GLN A 91 -12.00 22.16 0.82
CA GLN A 91 -12.15 22.79 2.14
C GLN A 91 -11.14 23.93 2.39
N GLY A 92 -10.31 24.28 1.40
CA GLY A 92 -9.31 25.35 1.52
C GLY A 92 -8.00 24.95 2.20
N HIS A 93 -7.81 23.66 2.54
CA HIS A 93 -6.61 23.13 3.21
C HIS A 93 -5.51 22.75 2.22
N SER A 94 -5.15 23.66 1.31
CA SER A 94 -4.23 23.39 0.20
C SER A 94 -2.86 22.90 0.64
N GLY A 95 -2.29 23.47 1.71
CA GLY A 95 -1.01 23.02 2.27
C GLY A 95 -1.03 21.56 2.72
N LEU A 96 -2.10 21.14 3.39
CA LEU A 96 -2.28 19.75 3.80
C LEU A 96 -2.53 18.82 2.61
N ALA A 97 -3.30 19.26 1.61
CA ALA A 97 -3.54 18.49 0.40
C ALA A 97 -2.24 18.17 -0.35
N PHE A 98 -1.40 19.19 -0.59
CA PHE A 98 -0.10 19.01 -1.24
C PHE A 98 0.85 18.20 -0.36
N GLY A 99 0.90 18.46 0.95
CA GLY A 99 1.70 17.67 1.88
C GLY A 99 1.31 16.19 1.87
N TYR A 100 0.02 15.87 1.88
CA TYR A 100 -0.49 14.50 1.76
C TYR A 100 -0.15 13.87 0.41
N ALA A 101 -0.34 14.58 -0.70
CA ALA A 101 -0.02 14.10 -2.04
C ALA A 101 1.46 13.80 -2.24
N PHE A 102 2.34 14.78 -1.96
CA PHE A 102 3.77 14.62 -2.14
C PHE A 102 4.37 13.60 -1.17
N SER A 103 3.96 13.61 0.11
CA SER A 103 4.45 12.61 1.06
C SER A 103 4.04 11.19 0.63
N SER A 104 2.79 10.97 0.19
CA SER A 104 2.34 9.65 -0.27
C SER A 104 3.17 9.14 -1.45
N LEU A 105 3.48 10.01 -2.42
CA LEU A 105 4.27 9.66 -3.60
C LEU A 105 5.75 9.40 -3.25
N ILE A 106 6.40 10.37 -2.62
CA ILE A 106 7.85 10.31 -2.33
C ILE A 106 8.13 9.20 -1.32
N MET A 107 7.39 9.18 -0.20
CA MET A 107 7.60 8.16 0.83
C MET A 107 7.17 6.79 0.31
N GLY A 108 6.12 6.69 -0.52
CA GLY A 108 5.68 5.42 -1.11
C GLY A 108 6.79 4.76 -1.94
N VAL A 109 7.44 5.53 -2.82
CA VAL A 109 8.58 5.03 -3.59
C VAL A 109 9.77 4.72 -2.69
N ALA A 110 10.06 5.58 -1.70
CA ALA A 110 11.18 5.38 -0.77
C ALA A 110 11.02 4.10 0.06
N VAL A 111 9.83 3.84 0.63
CA VAL A 111 9.60 2.63 1.44
C VAL A 111 9.50 1.37 0.59
N LEU A 112 9.03 1.47 -0.66
CA LEU A 112 9.11 0.35 -1.61
C LEU A 112 10.58 -0.02 -1.85
N ALA A 113 11.42 0.96 -2.18
CA ALA A 113 12.85 0.73 -2.37
C ALA A 113 13.50 0.15 -1.09
N ALA A 114 13.15 0.69 0.08
CA ALA A 114 13.63 0.18 1.36
C ALA A 114 13.23 -1.29 1.57
N GLY A 115 11.96 -1.65 1.33
CA GLY A 115 11.48 -3.03 1.44
C GLY A 115 12.20 -3.99 0.48
N PHE A 116 12.45 -3.53 -0.76
CA PHE A 116 13.21 -4.30 -1.74
C PHE A 116 14.65 -4.55 -1.29
N TYR A 117 15.41 -3.49 -0.95
CA TYR A 117 16.82 -3.63 -0.60
C TYR A 117 17.03 -4.34 0.74
N LEU A 118 16.15 -4.11 1.72
CA LEU A 118 16.19 -4.81 3.00
C LEU A 118 16.02 -6.31 2.80
N LEU A 119 14.98 -6.73 2.07
CA LEU A 119 14.77 -8.16 1.86
C LEU A 119 15.85 -8.76 0.97
N GLN A 120 16.32 -8.03 -0.05
CA GLN A 120 17.44 -8.50 -0.87
C GLN A 120 18.71 -8.74 -0.04
N ALA A 121 19.03 -7.85 0.91
CA ALA A 121 20.17 -8.02 1.81
C ALA A 121 20.00 -9.25 2.71
N LEU A 122 18.81 -9.45 3.28
CA LEU A 122 18.50 -10.62 4.12
C LEU A 122 18.60 -11.94 3.35
N LEU A 123 18.28 -11.94 2.06
CA LEU A 123 18.34 -13.13 1.21
C LEU A 123 19.74 -13.42 0.64
N LYS A 124 20.70 -12.49 0.75
CA LYS A 124 22.09 -12.73 0.34
C LYS A 124 22.90 -13.49 1.41
N HIS A 125 22.40 -13.50 2.65
CA HIS A 125 22.82 -14.42 3.71
C HIS A 125 22.04 -15.73 3.61
#